data_AF-A0A8X6VGF2-F1
#
_entry.id   AF-A0A8X6VGF2-F1
#
_cell.length_a   1.000
_cell.length_b   1.000
_cell.length_c   1.000
_cell.angle_alpha   90.00
_cell.angle_beta   90.00
_cell.angle_gamma   90.00
#
_symmetry.space_group_name_H-M   'P 1'
#
loop_
_entity.id
_entity.type
_entity.pdbx_description
1 polymer ?
#
loop_
_entity_poly.entity_id
_entity_poly.type
_entity_poly.pdbx_seq_one_letter_code
_entity_poly.pdbx_strand_id
1 'polypeptide(L)'
;MERKMLISASQSELKRMQFAAEVDRNIRVSITSRKRIEDSQRWSAVGRIEAGQLITDLALFFRFPHSVASRLWKQFETTQTVFRRPVAVRPRITNPEEDRYIAIVAKRNRRATSTRVTSMVTSSIGKAISSAKVRQRLHMNGL
;
A
#
# COMPACT_ATOMS: atom_id res chain seq x y z
N MET A 1 40.12 41.69 -2.89
CA MET A 1 39.49 40.56 -2.16
C MET A 1 38.14 40.14 -2.74
N GLU A 2 37.40 41.02 -3.42
CA GLU A 2 36.02 40.78 -3.89
C GLU A 2 35.86 39.67 -4.95
N ARG A 3 36.80 39.52 -5.90
CA ARG A 3 36.73 38.45 -6.93
C ARG A 3 36.78 37.03 -6.36
N LYS A 4 37.47 36.80 -5.24
CA LYS A 4 37.51 35.47 -4.60
C LYS A 4 36.18 35.12 -3.92
N MET A 5 35.48 36.11 -3.34
CA MET A 5 34.15 35.91 -2.73
C MET A 5 33.05 35.63 -3.78
N LEU A 6 33.09 36.31 -4.92
CA LEU A 6 32.14 36.08 -6.02
C LEU A 6 32.26 34.68 -6.61
N ILE A 7 33.49 34.16 -6.76
CA ILE A 7 33.73 32.81 -7.27
C ILE A 7 33.26 31.74 -6.26
N SER A 8 33.50 31.95 -4.96
CA SER A 8 33.01 31.01 -3.93
C SER A 8 31.48 31.01 -3.82
N ALA A 9 30.83 32.18 -3.95
CA ALA A 9 29.38 32.29 -3.97
C ALA A 9 28.80 31.54 -5.18
N SER A 10 29.36 31.77 -6.37
CA SER A 10 28.94 31.08 -7.61
C SER A 10 29.15 29.56 -7.55
N GLN A 11 30.27 29.09 -6.99
CA GLN A 11 30.51 27.65 -6.77
C GLN A 11 29.52 27.02 -5.77
N SER A 12 29.12 27.77 -4.74
CA SER A 12 28.13 27.30 -3.76
C SER A 12 26.71 27.22 -4.37
N GLU A 13 26.36 28.15 -5.26
CA GLU A 13 25.10 28.10 -6.02
C GLU A 13 25.08 26.96 -7.02
N LEU A 14 26.19 26.70 -7.71
CA LEU A 14 26.31 25.56 -8.62
C LEU A 14 26.17 24.22 -7.89
N LYS A 15 26.78 24.07 -6.70
CA LYS A 15 26.57 22.89 -5.85
C LYS A 15 25.10 22.75 -5.44
N ARG A 16 24.42 23.84 -5.09
CA ARG A 16 22.99 23.84 -4.75
C ARG A 16 22.12 23.44 -5.94
N MET A 17 22.41 23.94 -7.13
CA MET A 17 21.67 23.60 -8.35
C MET A 17 21.89 22.15 -8.79
N GLN A 18 23.13 21.66 -8.74
CA GLN A 18 23.43 20.25 -9.02
C GLN A 18 22.75 19.31 -8.04
N PHE A 19 22.76 19.67 -6.76
CA PHE A 19 22.07 18.93 -5.71
C PHE A 19 20.56 18.90 -5.93
N ALA A 20 19.95 20.05 -6.26
CA ALA A 20 18.52 20.11 -6.59
C ALA A 20 18.17 19.23 -7.81
N ALA A 21 19.00 19.24 -8.85
CA ALA A 21 18.81 18.44 -10.05
C ALA A 21 18.96 16.92 -9.81
N GLU A 22 19.87 16.52 -8.90
CA GLU A 22 20.05 15.12 -8.51
C GLU A 22 18.89 14.60 -7.67
N VAL A 23 18.41 15.43 -6.72
CA VAL A 23 17.21 15.13 -5.93
C VAL A 23 15.99 14.94 -6.84
N ASP A 24 15.80 15.84 -7.82
CA ASP A 24 14.70 15.76 -8.79
C ASP A 24 14.78 14.49 -9.66
N ARG A 25 15.96 14.16 -10.18
CA ARG A 25 16.19 12.91 -10.94
C ARG A 25 15.86 11.67 -10.11
N ASN A 26 16.32 11.62 -8.86
CA ASN A 26 16.11 10.47 -8.00
C ASN A 26 14.63 10.34 -7.56
N ILE A 27 13.92 11.46 -7.37
CA ILE A 27 12.46 11.49 -7.19
C ILE A 27 11.76 10.91 -8.43
N ARG A 28 12.15 11.33 -9.63
CA ARG A 28 11.54 10.85 -10.88
C ARG A 28 11.74 9.34 -11.10
N VAL A 29 12.93 8.82 -10.82
CA VAL A 29 13.25 7.37 -10.95
C VAL A 29 12.51 6.53 -9.91
N SER A 30 12.36 7.03 -8.68
CA SER A 30 11.65 6.32 -7.61
C SER A 30 10.12 6.43 -7.67
N ILE A 31 9.56 7.41 -8.38
CA ILE A 31 8.12 7.46 -8.69
C ILE A 31 7.79 6.51 -9.86
N THR A 32 8.65 6.48 -10.88
CA THR A 32 8.45 5.66 -12.09
C THR A 32 8.73 4.17 -11.84
N SER A 33 9.79 3.84 -11.11
CA SER A 33 9.95 2.50 -10.54
C SER A 33 9.14 2.46 -9.24
N ARG A 34 8.09 1.63 -9.18
CA ARG A 34 7.34 1.38 -7.93
C ARG A 34 8.18 0.58 -6.93
N LYS A 35 9.40 1.04 -6.64
CA LYS A 35 10.37 0.38 -5.78
C LYS A 35 9.82 0.32 -4.37
N ARG A 36 9.72 -0.91 -3.86
CA ARG A 36 9.24 -1.15 -2.50
C ARG A 36 10.36 -0.79 -1.52
N ILE A 37 10.02 0.00 -0.51
CA ILE A 37 10.87 0.26 0.66
C ILE A 37 10.73 -0.92 1.61
N GLU A 38 11.86 -1.50 2.01
CA GLU A 38 11.91 -2.58 3.00
C GLU A 38 11.59 -2.08 4.40
N ASP A 39 10.97 -2.94 5.21
CA ASP A 39 10.57 -2.56 6.57
C ASP A 39 11.79 -2.26 7.47
N SER A 40 12.95 -2.86 7.20
CA SER A 40 14.24 -2.54 7.83
C SER A 40 14.63 -1.07 7.64
N GLN A 41 14.56 -0.58 6.40
CA GLN A 41 14.87 0.81 6.05
C GLN A 41 13.87 1.77 6.69
N ARG A 42 12.61 1.37 6.80
CA ARG A 42 11.58 2.18 7.46
C ARG A 42 11.82 2.34 8.95
N TRP A 43 12.13 1.25 9.65
CA TRP A 43 12.46 1.30 11.09
C TRP A 43 13.72 2.11 11.36
N SER A 44 14.76 1.91 10.55
CA SER A 44 15.98 2.71 10.65
C SER A 44 15.72 4.19 10.36
N ALA A 45 14.83 4.49 9.41
CA ALA A 45 14.43 5.86 9.11
C ALA A 45 13.73 6.53 10.31
N VAL A 46 12.76 5.86 10.92
CA VAL A 46 12.03 6.40 12.07
C VAL A 46 12.96 6.61 13.27
N GLY A 47 13.78 5.63 13.63
CA GLY A 47 14.69 5.77 14.78
C GLY A 47 15.73 6.90 14.61
N ARG A 48 16.12 7.21 13.37
CA ARG A 48 16.98 8.36 13.07
C ARG A 48 16.27 9.70 13.23
N ILE A 49 14.99 9.78 12.87
CA ILE A 49 14.18 11.00 13.09
C ILE A 49 13.94 11.21 14.58
N GLU A 50 13.67 10.13 15.34
CA GLU A 50 13.56 10.21 16.80
C GLU A 50 14.86 10.66 17.47
N ALA A 51 16.01 10.25 16.94
CA ALA A 51 17.33 10.73 17.37
C ALA A 51 17.63 12.19 16.96
N GLY A 52 16.67 12.91 16.37
CA GLY A 52 16.77 14.32 16.01
C GLY A 52 17.38 14.60 14.64
N GLN A 53 17.55 13.60 13.77
CA GLN A 53 18.01 13.85 12.40
C GLN A 53 16.90 14.51 11.55
N LEU A 54 17.31 15.43 10.68
CA LEU A 54 16.39 16.09 9.76
C LEU A 54 15.86 15.12 8.70
N ILE A 55 14.58 15.27 8.34
CA ILE A 55 13.90 14.47 7.29
C ILE A 55 14.62 14.59 5.94
N THR A 56 15.21 15.76 5.65
CA THR A 56 15.98 16.02 4.43
C THR A 56 17.24 15.17 4.36
N ASP A 57 18.01 15.10 5.45
CA ASP A 57 19.26 14.33 5.50
C ASP A 57 18.97 12.84 5.37
N LEU A 58 17.85 12.41 5.94
CA LEU A 58 17.37 11.05 5.84
C LEU A 58 16.96 10.68 4.41
N ALA A 59 16.25 11.58 3.73
CA ALA A 59 15.85 11.39 2.35
C ALA A 59 17.07 11.21 1.43
N LEU A 60 18.15 11.95 1.69
CA LEU A 60 19.42 11.79 0.96
C LEU A 60 20.10 10.47 1.26
N PHE A 61 20.19 10.11 2.55
CA PHE A 61 20.85 8.88 2.99
C PHE A 61 20.20 7.64 2.38
N PHE A 62 18.88 7.54 2.46
CA PHE A 62 18.14 6.39 1.92
C PHE A 62 17.76 6.54 0.44
N ARG A 63 18.12 7.67 -0.19
CA ARG A 63 17.71 8.02 -1.56
C ARG A 63 16.20 7.96 -1.75
N PHE A 64 15.45 8.34 -0.72
CA PHE A 64 13.99 8.44 -0.76
C PHE A 64 13.58 9.82 -1.29
N PRO A 65 12.42 9.92 -1.97
CA PRO A 65 11.75 11.19 -2.11
C PRO A 65 11.45 11.77 -0.73
N HIS A 66 11.64 13.08 -0.56
CA HIS A 66 11.28 13.78 0.68
C HIS A 66 9.84 13.49 1.14
N SER A 67 8.90 13.36 0.19
CA SER A 67 7.50 13.02 0.47
C SER A 67 7.30 11.66 1.11
N VAL A 68 8.23 10.71 0.92
CA VAL A 68 8.14 9.38 1.51
C VAL A 68 8.64 9.40 2.95
N ALA A 69 9.75 10.09 3.23
CA ALA A 69 10.26 10.27 4.59
C ALA A 69 9.26 11.04 5.46
N SER A 70 8.67 12.13 4.94
CA SER A 70 7.62 12.88 5.63
C SER A 70 6.36 12.03 5.92
N ARG A 71 5.93 11.20 4.95
CA ARG A 71 4.79 10.29 5.15
C ARG A 71 5.06 9.20 6.18
N LEU A 72 6.29 8.64 6.19
CA LEU A 72 6.71 7.65 7.19
C LEU A 72 6.67 8.25 8.60
N TRP A 73 7.20 9.46 8.78
CA TRP A 73 7.15 10.16 10.05
C TRP A 73 5.72 10.41 10.52
N LYS A 74 4.87 10.98 9.65
CA LYS A 74 3.45 11.23 9.97
C LYS A 74 2.68 9.96 10.31
N GLN A 75 2.97 8.85 9.61
CA GLN A 75 2.36 7.55 9.91
C GLN A 75 2.76 7.07 11.31
N PHE A 76 4.04 7.18 11.64
CA PHE A 76 4.56 6.78 12.94
C PHE A 76 3.97 7.63 14.07
N GLU A 77 3.91 8.94 13.91
CA GLU A 77 3.25 9.85 14.87
C GLU A 77 1.78 9.47 15.12
N THR A 78 1.05 9.11 14.06
CA THR A 78 -0.38 8.78 14.16
C THR A 78 -0.65 7.39 14.74
N THR A 79 0.16 6.39 14.40
CA THR A 79 -0.17 4.98 14.67
C THR A 79 0.86 4.24 15.49
N GLN A 80 2.02 4.85 15.77
CA GLN A 80 3.18 4.20 16.39
C GLN A 80 3.63 2.93 15.62
N THR A 81 3.27 2.83 14.34
CA THR A 81 3.62 1.70 13.48
C THR A 81 4.25 2.17 12.18
N VAL A 82 5.34 1.52 11.80
CA VAL A 82 6.04 1.78 10.53
C VAL A 82 5.73 0.72 9.46
N PHE A 83 5.08 -0.36 9.89
CA PHE A 83 4.68 -1.43 9.00
C PHE A 83 3.66 -0.95 7.99
N ARG A 84 3.71 -1.57 6.82
CA ARG A 84 2.71 -1.32 5.79
C ARG A 84 1.33 -1.76 6.33
N ARG A 85 0.36 -0.85 6.27
CA ARG A 85 -1.04 -1.23 6.50
C ARG A 85 -1.44 -2.31 5.49
N PRO A 86 -2.01 -3.45 5.94
CA PRO A 86 -2.58 -4.41 5.01
C PRO A 86 -3.65 -3.70 4.20
N VAL A 87 -3.67 -3.95 2.89
CA VAL A 87 -4.74 -3.44 2.04
C VAL A 87 -6.01 -4.15 2.47
N ALA A 88 -6.93 -3.42 3.08
CA ALA A 88 -8.24 -3.97 3.43
C ALA A 88 -8.90 -4.48 2.15
N VAL A 89 -9.25 -5.76 2.12
CA VAL A 89 -10.00 -6.32 1.00
C VAL A 89 -11.41 -5.75 1.05
N ARG A 90 -11.98 -5.44 -0.13
CA ARG A 90 -13.36 -4.98 -0.26
C ARG A 90 -14.29 -5.85 0.60
N PRO A 91 -15.21 -5.25 1.39
CA PRO A 91 -16.16 -6.00 2.20
C PRO A 91 -16.85 -7.08 1.35
N ARG A 92 -16.81 -8.31 1.84
CA ARG A 92 -17.40 -9.44 1.12
C ARG A 92 -18.91 -9.37 1.25
N ILE A 93 -19.62 -9.43 0.12
CA ILE A 93 -21.08 -9.53 0.09
C ILE A 93 -21.55 -10.75 0.89
N THR A 94 -20.78 -11.84 0.85
CA THR A 94 -21.07 -13.05 1.62
C THR A 94 -20.06 -13.23 2.75
N ASN A 95 -20.54 -13.62 3.93
CA ASN A 95 -19.69 -13.95 5.07
C ASN A 95 -19.17 -15.41 4.95
N PRO A 96 -18.15 -15.81 5.72
CA PRO A 96 -17.60 -17.17 5.66
C PRO A 96 -18.61 -18.28 5.98
N GLU A 97 -19.64 -18.01 6.79
CA GLU A 97 -20.67 -18.99 7.16
C GLU A 97 -21.66 -19.22 6.04
N GLU A 98 -22.11 -18.13 5.40
CA GLU A 98 -22.94 -18.14 4.19
C GLU A 98 -22.19 -18.86 3.06
N ASP A 99 -20.88 -18.64 2.91
CA ASP A 99 -20.04 -19.35 1.93
C ASP A 99 -20.01 -20.86 2.20
N ARG A 100 -19.90 -21.29 3.47
CA ARG A 100 -19.99 -22.70 3.87
C ARG A 100 -21.37 -23.27 3.55
N TYR A 101 -22.44 -22.53 3.85
CA TYR A 101 -23.80 -22.96 3.57
C TYR A 101 -24.06 -23.14 2.07
N ILE A 102 -23.59 -22.20 1.23
CA ILE A 102 -23.66 -22.29 -0.23
C ILE A 102 -23.00 -23.59 -0.72
N ALA A 103 -21.81 -23.91 -0.20
CA ALA A 103 -21.10 -25.14 -0.58
C ALA A 103 -21.85 -26.41 -0.14
N ILE A 104 -22.47 -26.42 1.05
CA ILE A 104 -23.28 -27.53 1.53
C ILE A 104 -24.51 -27.74 0.65
N VAL A 105 -25.24 -26.66 0.34
CA VAL A 105 -26.44 -26.73 -0.50
C VAL A 105 -26.10 -27.23 -1.91
N ALA A 106 -25.00 -26.76 -2.50
CA ALA A 106 -24.53 -27.24 -3.80
C ALA A 106 -24.08 -28.71 -3.77
N LYS A 107 -23.36 -29.14 -2.74
CA LYS A 107 -22.95 -30.54 -2.57
C LYS A 107 -24.13 -31.49 -2.41
N ARG A 108 -25.19 -31.05 -1.71
CA ARG A 108 -26.44 -31.81 -1.56
C ARG A 108 -27.24 -31.88 -2.87
N ASN A 109 -27.13 -30.84 -3.71
CA ASN A 109 -27.86 -30.71 -4.96
C ASN A 109 -26.90 -30.69 -6.16
N ARG A 110 -26.08 -31.74 -6.34
CA ARG A 110 -25.02 -31.77 -7.39
C ARG A 110 -25.48 -31.49 -8.82
N ARG A 111 -26.76 -31.72 -9.14
CA ARG A 111 -27.35 -31.48 -10.47
C ARG A 111 -28.06 -30.12 -10.58
N ALA A 112 -28.14 -29.35 -9.50
CA ALA A 112 -28.83 -28.07 -9.49
C ALA A 112 -27.98 -26.96 -10.12
N THR A 113 -28.64 -26.11 -10.90
CA THR A 113 -28.00 -24.93 -11.51
C THR A 113 -27.70 -23.86 -10.46
N SER A 114 -26.74 -22.97 -10.74
CA SER A 114 -26.39 -21.86 -9.84
C SER A 114 -27.60 -21.00 -9.47
N THR A 115 -28.54 -20.76 -10.41
CA THR A 115 -29.79 -20.02 -10.14
C THR A 115 -30.68 -20.74 -9.14
N ARG A 116 -30.80 -22.06 -9.23
CA ARG A 116 -31.56 -22.86 -8.26
C ARG A 116 -30.91 -22.84 -6.88
N VAL A 117 -29.59 -22.96 -6.82
CA VAL A 117 -28.83 -22.83 -5.55
C VAL A 117 -29.00 -21.44 -4.95
N THR A 118 -28.96 -20.40 -5.78
CA THR A 118 -29.15 -19.01 -5.36
C THR A 118 -30.53 -18.77 -4.74
N SER A 119 -31.59 -19.30 -5.37
CA SER A 119 -32.94 -19.21 -4.83
C SER A 119 -33.04 -19.89 -3.46
N MET A 120 -32.52 -21.12 -3.32
CA MET A 120 -32.54 -21.84 -2.03
C MET A 120 -31.78 -21.08 -0.94
N VAL A 121 -30.58 -20.58 -1.26
CA VAL A 121 -29.73 -19.84 -0.32
C VAL A 121 -30.38 -18.51 0.07
N THR A 122 -30.97 -17.78 -0.88
CA THR A 122 -31.66 -16.50 -0.62
C THR A 122 -32.89 -16.71 0.25
N SER A 123 -33.68 -17.77 0.01
CA SER A 123 -34.84 -18.12 0.83
C SER A 123 -34.46 -18.54 2.26
N SER A 124 -33.35 -19.24 2.46
CA SER A 124 -32.91 -19.65 3.80
C SER A 124 -32.25 -18.51 4.60
N ILE A 125 -31.43 -17.69 3.95
CA ILE A 125 -30.64 -16.64 4.62
C ILE A 125 -31.44 -15.33 4.74
N GLY A 126 -32.47 -15.13 3.91
CA GLY A 126 -33.22 -13.88 3.86
C GLY A 126 -32.43 -12.72 3.21
N LYS A 127 -31.33 -13.03 2.54
CA LYS A 127 -30.41 -12.06 1.94
C LYS A 127 -30.29 -12.29 0.44
N ALA A 128 -30.53 -11.24 -0.34
CA ALA A 128 -30.38 -11.28 -1.79
C ALA A 128 -28.89 -11.47 -2.16
N ILE A 129 -28.57 -12.66 -2.68
CA ILE A 129 -27.24 -12.99 -3.21
C ILE A 129 -27.40 -13.22 -4.71
N SER A 130 -26.53 -12.63 -5.53
CA SER A 130 -26.61 -12.84 -6.98
C SER A 130 -26.09 -14.22 -7.39
N SER A 131 -26.64 -14.78 -8.47
CA SER A 131 -26.20 -16.07 -9.03
C SER A 131 -24.74 -16.05 -9.51
N ALA A 132 -24.26 -14.88 -9.96
CA ALA A 132 -22.85 -14.67 -10.27
C ALA A 132 -21.97 -14.82 -9.01
N LYS A 133 -22.43 -14.30 -7.86
CA LYS A 133 -21.70 -14.43 -6.60
C LYS A 133 -21.68 -15.86 -6.10
N VAL A 134 -22.81 -16.57 -6.16
CA VAL A 134 -22.89 -18.00 -5.84
C VAL A 134 -21.94 -18.81 -6.73
N ARG A 135 -21.97 -18.59 -8.05
CA ARG A 135 -21.04 -19.25 -8.99
C ARG A 135 -19.57 -19.01 -8.64
N GLN A 136 -19.20 -17.77 -8.34
CA GLN A 136 -17.84 -17.43 -7.89
C GLN A 136 -17.47 -18.24 -6.65
N ARG A 137 -18.37 -18.36 -5.66
CA ARG A 137 -18.11 -19.13 -4.44
C ARG A 137 -18.01 -20.63 -4.70
N LEU A 138 -18.82 -21.19 -5.60
CA LEU A 138 -18.72 -22.59 -5.98
C LEU A 138 -17.37 -22.90 -6.65
N HIS A 139 -16.93 -22.05 -7.59
CA HIS A 139 -15.61 -22.19 -8.21
C HIS A 139 -14.46 -22.09 -7.19
N MET A 140 -14.54 -21.17 -6.23
CA MET A 140 -13.53 -21.07 -5.15
C MET A 140 -13.45 -22.33 -4.28
N ASN A 141 -14.54 -23.11 -4.20
CA ASN A 141 -14.62 -24.35 -3.42
C ASN A 141 -14.47 -25.62 -4.28
N GLY A 142 -14.21 -25.49 -5.59
CA GLY A 142 -14.03 -26.62 -6.51
C GLY A 142 -15.31 -27.41 -6.81
N LEU A 143 -16.48 -26.75 -6.81
CA LEU A 143 -17.80 -27.31 -7.11
C LEU A 143 -18.40 -26.76 -8.40
#